data_AF-S7REJ3-F1
#
_entry.id   AF-S7REJ3-F1
#
_cell.length_a   1.000
_cell.length_b   1.000
_cell.length_c   1.000
_cell.angle_alpha   90.00
_cell.angle_beta   90.00
_cell.angle_gamma   90.00
#
_symmetry.space_group_name_H-M   'P 1'
#
loop_
_entity.id
_entity.type
_entity.pdbx_description
1 polymer ?
#
loop_
_entity_poly.entity_id
_entity_poly.type
_entity_poly.pdbx_seq_one_letter_code
_entity_poly.pdbx_strand_id
1 'polypeptide(L)'
;MLNKINDEHDKREAQKRPAPGRCTGCNVKFNRDYPCDQECPDCGYMTCESCSCSNNRGTCYCPSSNFGDYYCVRDPKWYHGNGRTGAMYAGDMHPEPDRRYYDYPEEVWETEPRKCATCGEMKRMLKKEFVKEYL
;
A
#
# COMPACT_ATOMS: atom_id res chain seq x y z
N MET A 1 14.05 -16.92 23.15
CA MET A 1 14.65 -16.59 21.83
C MET A 1 13.63 -15.86 20.96
N LEU A 2 13.22 -14.63 21.32
CA LEU A 2 12.28 -13.83 20.49
C LEU A 2 12.99 -12.92 19.47
N ASN A 3 14.31 -12.75 19.57
CA ASN A 3 15.06 -11.76 18.79
C ASN A 3 15.56 -12.27 17.42
N LYS A 4 15.13 -13.46 16.94
CA LYS A 4 15.58 -14.01 15.65
C LYS A 4 14.52 -13.97 14.54
N ILE A 5 13.24 -13.78 14.88
CA ILE A 5 12.15 -13.77 13.90
C ILE A 5 11.88 -12.35 13.37
N ASN A 6 12.20 -11.31 14.15
CA ASN A 6 12.06 -9.92 13.68
C ASN A 6 13.10 -9.56 12.60
N ASP A 7 14.29 -10.17 12.62
CA ASP A 7 15.36 -9.88 11.67
C ASP A 7 15.13 -10.46 10.26
N GLU A 8 14.25 -11.44 10.09
CA GLU A 8 13.96 -12.03 8.77
C GLU A 8 12.96 -11.21 7.94
N HIS A 9 12.12 -10.39 8.58
CA HIS A 9 11.24 -9.46 7.86
C HIS A 9 11.97 -8.18 7.42
N ASP A 10 13.01 -7.77 8.14
CA ASP A 10 13.79 -6.56 7.86
C ASP A 10 14.88 -6.75 6.80
N LYS A 11 15.18 -8.00 6.40
CA LYS A 11 16.12 -8.33 5.30
C LYS A 11 15.43 -8.62 3.97
N ARG A 12 14.31 -7.95 3.68
CA ARG A 12 13.85 -7.83 2.29
C ARG A 12 14.87 -6.97 1.56
N GLU A 13 15.83 -7.62 0.88
CA GLU A 13 16.79 -7.05 -0.08
C GLU A 13 16.39 -5.64 -0.47
N ALA A 14 17.17 -4.63 -0.04
CA ALA A 14 16.90 -3.23 -0.35
C ALA A 14 16.57 -3.12 -1.84
N GLN A 15 15.28 -2.99 -2.15
CA GLN A 15 14.80 -3.24 -3.50
C GLN A 15 15.48 -2.22 -4.39
N LYS A 16 16.14 -2.68 -5.48
CA LYS A 16 16.77 -1.75 -6.42
C LYS A 16 15.74 -0.72 -6.85
N ARG A 17 16.01 0.54 -6.49
CA ARG A 17 15.20 1.69 -6.86
C ARG A 17 15.12 1.74 -8.40
N PRO A 18 13.97 2.09 -8.98
CA PRO A 18 13.84 2.34 -10.42
C PRO A 18 14.83 3.38 -10.92
N ALA A 19 15.16 3.31 -12.21
CA ALA A 19 15.98 4.33 -12.84
C ALA A 19 15.26 5.69 -12.79
N PRO A 20 15.93 6.78 -12.35
CA PRO A 20 15.30 8.10 -12.26
C PRO A 20 14.95 8.65 -13.64
N GLY A 21 14.03 9.63 -13.68
CA GLY A 21 13.72 10.38 -14.90
C GLY A 21 12.77 9.69 -15.89
N ARG A 22 12.16 8.57 -15.50
CA ARG A 22 11.13 7.88 -16.28
C ARG A 22 9.97 7.44 -15.40
N CYS A 23 8.77 7.48 -15.96
CA CYS A 23 7.61 6.84 -15.36
C CYS A 23 7.88 5.34 -15.26
N THR A 24 7.80 4.77 -14.06
CA THR A 24 8.00 3.35 -13.84
C THR A 24 6.84 2.52 -14.41
N GLY A 25 5.62 3.08 -14.46
CA GLY A 25 4.43 2.39 -14.95
C GLY A 25 4.30 2.28 -16.48
N CYS A 26 4.83 3.23 -17.24
CA CYS A 26 4.75 3.22 -18.72
C CYS A 26 6.07 3.54 -19.44
N ASN A 27 7.17 3.72 -18.71
CA ASN A 27 8.52 3.97 -19.21
C ASN A 27 8.72 5.29 -20.00
N VAL A 28 7.72 6.19 -20.03
CA VAL A 28 7.86 7.51 -20.65
C VAL A 28 8.94 8.31 -19.93
N LYS A 29 9.80 9.00 -20.69
CA LYS A 29 10.81 9.91 -20.13
C LYS A 29 10.15 11.20 -19.68
N PHE A 30 10.41 11.60 -18.45
CA PHE A 30 9.90 12.87 -17.95
C PHE A 30 10.55 14.06 -18.65
N ASN A 31 9.75 15.08 -18.92
CA ASN A 31 10.17 16.35 -19.48
C ASN A 31 9.18 17.45 -19.05
N ARG A 32 9.29 18.66 -19.62
CA ARG A 32 8.43 19.78 -19.25
C ARG A 32 6.94 19.53 -19.52
N ASP A 33 6.61 18.81 -20.60
CA ASP A 33 5.23 18.52 -21.02
C ASP A 33 4.68 17.24 -20.38
N TYR A 34 5.58 16.36 -19.92
CA TYR A 34 5.28 15.13 -19.22
C TYR A 34 6.05 15.07 -17.89
N PRO A 35 5.65 15.86 -16.88
CA PRO A 35 6.32 15.87 -15.60
C PRO A 35 6.13 14.56 -14.82
N CYS A 36 6.98 14.37 -13.82
CA CYS A 36 6.74 13.37 -12.77
C CYS A 36 5.60 13.89 -11.88
N ASP A 37 4.57 13.08 -11.69
CA ASP A 37 3.39 13.42 -10.89
C ASP A 37 3.55 12.94 -9.44
N GLN A 38 3.91 11.67 -9.24
CA GLN A 38 4.18 11.12 -7.92
C GLN A 38 5.52 10.39 -7.92
N GLU A 39 6.27 10.53 -6.82
CA GLU A 39 7.48 9.75 -6.53
C GLU A 39 7.35 9.13 -5.13
N CYS A 40 7.56 7.81 -5.03
CA CYS A 40 7.52 7.13 -3.75
C CYS A 40 8.87 7.31 -3.03
N PRO A 41 8.88 7.91 -1.82
CA PRO A 41 10.13 8.19 -1.11
C PRO A 41 10.89 6.89 -0.77
N ASP A 42 10.16 5.81 -0.48
CA ASP A 42 10.73 4.55 -0.01
C ASP A 42 11.35 3.73 -1.14
N CYS A 43 10.56 3.41 -2.18
CA CYS A 43 11.00 2.53 -3.26
C CYS A 43 11.48 3.25 -4.53
N GLY A 44 11.29 4.58 -4.64
CA GLY A 44 11.67 5.38 -5.81
C GLY A 44 10.80 5.14 -7.05
N TYR A 45 9.65 4.48 -6.91
CA TYR A 45 8.67 4.35 -7.99
C TYR A 45 8.14 5.72 -8.37
N MET A 46 8.13 6.03 -9.66
CA MET A 46 7.66 7.31 -10.20
C MET A 46 6.54 7.10 -11.21
N THR A 47 5.57 8.02 -11.26
CA THR A 47 4.48 8.00 -12.24
C THR A 47 4.37 9.32 -12.99
N CYS A 48 3.91 9.24 -14.23
CA CYS A 48 3.26 10.39 -14.87
C CYS A 48 1.79 10.47 -14.42
N GLU A 49 1.13 11.60 -14.67
CA GLU A 49 -0.28 11.84 -14.33
C GLU A 49 -1.24 10.74 -14.83
N SER A 50 -1.03 10.23 -16.05
CA SER A 50 -1.86 9.13 -16.55
C SER A 50 -1.67 7.82 -15.76
N CYS A 51 -0.47 7.57 -15.23
CA CYS A 51 -0.19 6.37 -14.46
C CYS A 51 -0.58 6.51 -12.98
N SER A 52 -0.52 7.69 -12.37
CA SER A 52 -0.93 7.88 -10.97
C SER A 52 -2.40 7.57 -10.75
N CYS A 53 -3.26 7.86 -11.72
CA CYS A 53 -4.67 7.50 -11.70
C CYS A 53 -4.96 6.03 -12.09
N SER A 54 -3.93 5.23 -12.42
CA SER A 54 -4.10 3.85 -12.86
C SER A 54 -3.95 2.86 -11.70
N ASN A 55 -4.96 2.01 -11.49
CA ASN A 55 -4.88 0.93 -10.49
C ASN A 55 -3.82 -0.15 -10.81
N ASN A 56 -3.32 -0.21 -12.05
CA ASN A 56 -2.32 -1.19 -12.47
C ASN A 56 -0.91 -0.59 -12.59
N ARG A 57 -0.81 0.67 -13.02
CA ARG A 57 0.47 1.35 -13.29
C ARG A 57 0.84 2.39 -12.23
N GLY A 58 -0.11 2.74 -11.37
CA GLY A 58 0.02 3.69 -10.26
C GLY A 58 0.15 3.01 -8.90
N THR A 59 0.60 1.76 -8.88
CA THR A 59 0.88 1.03 -7.64
C THR A 59 2.39 0.90 -7.49
N CYS A 60 2.96 1.48 -6.43
CA CYS A 60 4.39 1.43 -6.18
C CYS A 60 4.83 0.04 -5.69
N TYR A 61 6.12 -0.12 -5.41
CA TYR A 61 6.70 -1.42 -5.01
C TYR A 61 6.68 -1.65 -3.50
N CYS A 62 6.06 -0.76 -2.73
CA CYS A 62 5.91 -0.93 -1.30
C CYS A 62 4.81 -1.97 -1.02
N PRO A 63 5.06 -2.97 -0.16
CA PRO A 63 4.08 -4.02 0.10
C PRO A 63 2.92 -3.56 0.99
N SER A 64 3.10 -2.48 1.76
CA SER A 64 2.18 -2.03 2.81
C SER A 64 1.63 -0.61 2.59
N SER A 65 2.10 0.10 1.56
CA SER A 65 1.71 1.46 1.25
C SER A 65 1.73 1.71 -0.26
N ASN A 66 1.02 2.75 -0.71
CA ASN A 66 1.19 3.31 -2.05
C ASN A 66 1.70 4.75 -1.93
N PHE A 67 2.89 5.02 -2.45
CA PHE A 67 3.53 6.35 -2.37
C PHE A 67 3.58 6.94 -0.95
N GLY A 68 3.81 6.10 0.06
CA GLY A 68 3.88 6.49 1.48
C GLY A 68 2.55 6.42 2.23
N ASP A 69 1.42 6.33 1.53
CA ASP A 69 0.11 6.13 2.16
C ASP A 69 -0.14 4.66 2.48
N TYR A 70 -0.22 4.31 3.75
CA TYR A 70 -0.48 2.92 4.17
C TYR A 70 -1.81 2.39 3.63
N TYR A 71 -1.83 1.13 3.23
CA TYR A 71 -3.05 0.45 2.82
C TYR A 71 -4.00 0.19 3.99
N CYS A 72 -3.48 0.06 5.21
CA CYS A 72 -4.29 -0.25 6.38
C CYS A 72 -5.34 0.82 6.72
N VAL A 73 -5.14 2.08 6.33
CA VAL A 73 -6.11 3.18 6.56
C VAL A 73 -7.10 3.38 5.41
N ARG A 74 -6.98 2.59 4.34
CA ARG A 74 -7.81 2.67 3.14
C ARG A 74 -8.81 1.51 3.14
N ASP A 75 -9.91 1.67 2.41
CA ASP A 75 -10.80 0.54 2.16
C ASP A 75 -10.04 -0.59 1.43
N PRO A 76 -10.33 -1.87 1.74
CA PRO A 76 -9.79 -2.99 0.98
C PRO A 76 -10.12 -2.88 -0.50
N LYS A 77 -9.15 -3.16 -1.36
CA LYS A 77 -9.32 -3.21 -2.83
C LYS A 77 -8.38 -4.25 -3.45
N TRP A 78 -8.83 -4.99 -4.46
CA TRP A 78 -8.03 -5.98 -5.20
C TRP A 78 -6.73 -5.45 -5.85
N TYR A 79 -6.47 -4.15 -5.88
CA TYR A 79 -5.23 -3.59 -6.44
C TYR A 79 -4.27 -3.00 -5.40
N HIS A 80 -4.62 -3.02 -4.12
CA HIS A 80 -3.70 -2.63 -3.05
C HIS A 80 -2.64 -3.72 -2.87
N GLY A 81 -1.37 -3.40 -3.11
CA GLY A 81 -0.30 -4.36 -3.00
C GLY A 81 0.99 -3.89 -3.67
N ASN A 82 1.86 -4.84 -3.98
CA ASN A 82 3.16 -4.55 -4.59
C ASN A 82 3.06 -4.56 -6.12
N GLY A 83 3.22 -3.40 -6.76
CA GLY A 83 3.14 -3.27 -8.22
C GLY A 83 4.23 -4.00 -9.01
N ARG A 84 5.32 -4.45 -8.37
CA ARG A 84 6.39 -5.24 -9.02
C ARG A 84 6.05 -6.73 -9.04
N THR A 85 5.61 -7.26 -7.90
CA THR A 85 5.36 -8.70 -7.74
C THR A 85 3.92 -9.08 -8.02
N GLY A 86 3.00 -8.11 -8.05
CA GLY A 86 1.56 -8.36 -8.06
C GLY A 86 1.03 -8.92 -6.73
N ALA A 87 1.87 -8.98 -5.68
CA ALA A 87 1.46 -9.51 -4.40
C ALA A 87 0.47 -8.56 -3.71
N MET A 88 -0.71 -9.09 -3.41
CA MET A 88 -1.78 -8.37 -2.73
C MET A 88 -1.42 -8.05 -1.28
N TYR A 89 -1.83 -6.87 -0.83
CA TYR A 89 -1.73 -6.52 0.57
C TYR A 89 -2.68 -7.39 1.40
N ALA A 90 -2.12 -8.03 2.43
CA ALA A 90 -2.83 -8.97 3.31
C ALA A 90 -2.66 -8.61 4.80
N GLY A 91 -2.23 -7.38 5.09
CA GLY A 91 -2.06 -6.89 6.45
C GLY A 91 -3.38 -6.42 7.08
N ASP A 92 -3.28 -5.79 8.24
CA ASP A 92 -4.43 -5.25 8.96
C ASP A 92 -5.11 -4.12 8.16
N MET A 93 -6.41 -3.96 8.38
CA MET A 93 -7.24 -2.92 7.78
C MET A 93 -8.08 -2.25 8.85
N HIS A 94 -8.01 -0.93 8.93
CA HIS A 94 -8.76 -0.05 9.81
C HIS A 94 -9.09 1.27 9.07
N PRO A 95 -9.93 1.19 8.01
CA PRO A 95 -10.23 2.34 7.17
C PRO A 95 -10.77 3.53 8.00
N GLU A 96 -10.14 4.69 7.83
CA GLU A 96 -10.51 5.89 8.58
C GLU A 96 -11.89 6.41 8.15
N PRO A 97 -12.72 6.93 9.08
CA PRO A 97 -14.09 7.38 8.79
C PRO A 97 -14.22 8.35 7.61
N ASP A 98 -13.26 9.25 7.45
CA ASP A 98 -13.22 10.28 6.40
C ASP A 98 -12.80 9.74 5.02
N ARG A 99 -12.22 8.53 4.97
CA ARG A 99 -11.73 7.89 3.75
C ARG A 99 -12.60 6.72 3.29
N ARG A 100 -13.73 6.47 3.96
CA ARG A 100 -14.61 5.35 3.65
C ARG A 100 -15.46 5.62 2.43
N TYR A 101 -15.42 4.69 1.50
CA TYR A 101 -16.45 4.47 0.49
C TYR A 101 -17.56 3.55 1.03
N TYR A 102 -17.25 2.70 2.02
CA TYR A 102 -18.16 1.72 2.58
C TYR A 102 -18.51 2.02 4.04
N ASP A 103 -19.79 1.88 4.38
CA ASP A 103 -20.23 1.88 5.77
C ASP A 103 -20.18 0.44 6.32
N TYR A 104 -19.11 0.14 7.06
CA TYR A 104 -18.87 -1.19 7.62
C TYR A 104 -19.69 -1.38 8.90
N PRO A 105 -20.59 -2.38 8.95
CA PRO A 105 -21.42 -2.58 10.12
C PRO A 105 -20.58 -3.10 11.32
N GLU A 106 -21.08 -2.93 12.54
CA GLU A 106 -20.30 -3.15 13.77
C GLU A 106 -19.71 -4.57 13.85
N GLU A 107 -20.45 -5.58 13.37
CA GLU A 107 -20.07 -6.99 13.42
C GLU A 107 -18.85 -7.35 12.59
N VAL A 108 -18.46 -6.54 11.60
CA VAL A 108 -17.27 -6.81 10.78
C VAL A 108 -15.98 -6.33 11.43
N TRP A 109 -16.09 -5.59 12.53
CA TRP A 109 -14.95 -5.12 13.30
C TRP A 109 -14.59 -6.12 14.40
N GLU A 110 -13.30 -6.24 14.68
CA GLU A 110 -12.82 -6.90 15.90
C GLU A 110 -13.41 -6.23 17.14
N THR A 111 -13.67 -6.99 18.20
CA THR A 111 -14.34 -6.48 19.41
C THR A 111 -13.49 -5.45 20.16
N GLU A 112 -12.19 -5.72 20.30
CA GLU A 112 -11.25 -4.90 21.07
C GLU A 112 -10.22 -4.26 20.15
N PRO A 113 -9.78 -3.01 20.41
CA PRO A 113 -8.69 -2.41 19.67
C PRO A 113 -7.36 -3.11 19.97
N ARG A 114 -6.50 -3.21 18.95
CA ARG A 114 -5.15 -3.75 19.07
C ARG A 114 -4.16 -2.96 18.23
N LYS A 115 -2.87 -3.25 18.42
CA LYS A 115 -1.80 -2.65 17.63
C LYS A 115 -1.87 -3.16 16.18
N CYS A 116 -1.93 -2.24 15.22
CA CYS A 116 -1.83 -2.52 13.79
C CYS A 116 -0.45 -3.09 13.47
N ALA A 117 -0.40 -4.24 12.79
CA ALA A 117 0.85 -4.85 12.33
C ALA A 117 1.53 -4.04 11.21
N THR A 118 0.80 -3.12 10.56
CA THR A 118 1.31 -2.31 9.44
C THR A 118 1.82 -0.94 9.88
N CYS A 119 0.98 -0.11 10.51
CA CYS A 119 1.37 1.24 10.94
C CYS A 119 1.75 1.34 12.42
N GLY A 120 1.47 0.31 13.23
CA GLY A 120 1.79 0.30 14.66
C GLY A 120 0.80 1.06 15.57
N GLU A 121 -0.26 1.64 15.02
CA GLU A 121 -1.28 2.36 15.81
C GLU A 121 -2.25 1.43 16.55
N MET A 122 -2.78 1.88 17.68
CA MET A 122 -3.87 1.19 18.39
C MET A 122 -5.22 1.56 17.77
N LYS A 123 -5.83 0.63 17.03
CA LYS A 123 -7.13 0.83 16.36
C LYS A 123 -7.97 -0.43 16.47
N ARG A 124 -9.26 -0.30 16.15
CA ARG A 124 -10.14 -1.45 15.91
C ARG A 124 -10.00 -1.86 14.45
N MET A 125 -9.76 -3.14 14.20
CA MET A 125 -9.48 -3.66 12.86
C MET A 125 -10.74 -4.29 12.26
N LEU A 126 -10.86 -4.28 10.93
CA LEU A 126 -11.76 -5.18 10.22
C LEU A 126 -11.29 -6.62 10.42
N LYS A 127 -12.22 -7.54 10.69
CA LYS A 127 -11.90 -8.96 10.77
C LYS A 127 -11.50 -9.47 9.38
N LYS A 128 -10.56 -10.41 9.34
CA LYS A 128 -9.89 -10.84 8.10
C LYS A 128 -10.84 -11.50 7.10
N GLU A 129 -11.86 -12.17 7.58
CA GLU A 129 -12.90 -12.81 6.77
C GLU A 129 -13.66 -11.77 5.93
N PHE A 130 -14.00 -10.61 6.51
CA PHE A 130 -14.73 -9.56 5.81
C PHE A 130 -13.83 -8.77 4.86
N VAL A 131 -12.56 -8.55 5.19
CA VAL A 131 -11.61 -7.88 4.27
C VAL A 131 -11.61 -8.53 2.89
N LYS A 132 -11.68 -9.87 2.81
CA LYS A 132 -11.70 -10.61 1.54
C LYS A 132 -12.97 -10.41 0.72
N GLU A 133 -14.09 -10.14 1.36
CA GLU A 133 -15.37 -9.90 0.66
C GLU A 133 -15.37 -8.57 -0.11
N TYR A 134 -14.47 -7.64 0.27
CA TYR A 134 -14.31 -6.33 -0.35
C TYR A 134 -13.08 -6.21 -1.27
N LEU A 135 -12.31 -7.29 -1.44
CA LEU A 135 -11.18 -7.32 -2.37
C LEU A 135 -11.65 -7.53 -3.81
#